data_AF-A0A0F3GPF6-F1
#
_entry.id   AF-A0A0F3GPF6-F1
#
_cell.length_a   1.000
_cell.length_b   1.000
_cell.length_c   1.000
_cell.angle_alpha   90.00
_cell.angle_beta   90.00
_cell.angle_gamma   90.00
#
_symmetry.space_group_name_H-M   'P 1'
#
loop_
_entity.id
_entity.type
_entity.pdbx_description
1 polymer ?
#
loop_
_entity_poly.entity_id
_entity_poly.type
_entity_poly.pdbx_seq_one_letter_code
_entity_poly.pdbx_strand_id
1 'polypeptide(L)'
;MDFNLFDGDNYLTRHLILDTVTFKQELEDFEFNFIELPKFKKKEDEVESIIEKWVYFIKNANSLEMVPKCADFVEIKEAYEIANESTWNKEEFERYEYWQIR
;
A
#
# COMPACT_ATOMS: atom_id res chain seq x y z
N MET A 1 -4.58 -0.03 12.61
CA MET A 1 -5.79 -0.87 12.65
C MET A 1 -5.40 -2.21 12.06
N ASP A 2 -5.50 -3.30 12.82
CA ASP A 2 -5.18 -4.64 12.31
C ASP A 2 -6.45 -5.27 11.73
N PHE A 3 -6.63 -5.13 10.42
CA PHE A 3 -7.71 -5.79 9.70
C PHE A 3 -7.30 -7.25 9.44
N ASN A 4 -7.78 -8.16 10.30
CA ASN A 4 -7.72 -9.61 10.12
C ASN A 4 -9.16 -10.14 10.16
N LEU A 5 -9.86 -9.94 9.05
CA LEU A 5 -11.31 -10.08 8.92
C LEU A 5 -11.73 -11.42 8.33
N PHE A 6 -10.89 -12.01 7.48
CA PHE A 6 -11.22 -13.22 6.74
C PHE A 6 -10.36 -14.41 7.17
N ASP A 7 -10.89 -15.61 7.01
CA ASP A 7 -10.13 -16.84 7.23
C ASP A 7 -9.06 -17.04 6.14
N GLY A 8 -7.95 -17.69 6.51
CA GLY A 8 -6.84 -18.00 5.61
C GLY A 8 -5.69 -16.99 5.64
N ASP A 9 -4.59 -17.33 4.98
CA ASP A 9 -3.31 -16.62 5.05
C ASP A 9 -3.08 -15.59 3.92
N ASN A 10 -4.03 -15.48 2.98
CA ASN A 10 -3.90 -14.55 1.86
C ASN A 10 -4.06 -13.10 2.33
N TYR A 11 -3.10 -12.25 1.98
CA TYR A 11 -3.15 -10.81 2.31
C TYR A 11 -4.01 -10.01 1.34
N LEU A 12 -4.25 -10.51 0.12
CA LEU A 12 -5.13 -9.91 -0.88
C LEU A 12 -6.28 -10.87 -1.13
N THR A 13 -7.50 -10.45 -0.84
CA THR A 13 -8.71 -11.26 -1.06
C THR A 13 -9.71 -10.50 -1.93
N ARG A 14 -10.40 -11.26 -2.78
CA ARG A 14 -11.45 -10.78 -3.69
C ARG A 14 -12.77 -11.42 -3.29
N HIS A 15 -13.76 -10.60 -3.01
CA HIS A 15 -15.09 -11.02 -2.57
C HIS A 15 -16.13 -10.60 -3.60
N LEU A 16 -16.92 -11.59 -4.05
CA LEU A 16 -17.93 -11.44 -5.10
C LEU A 16 -19.33 -11.35 -4.50
N ILE A 17 -20.21 -10.63 -5.19
CA ILE A 17 -21.65 -10.62 -4.89
C ILE A 17 -22.32 -11.68 -5.76
N LEU A 18 -22.86 -12.71 -5.13
CA LEU A 18 -23.50 -13.84 -5.83
C LEU A 18 -25.00 -13.86 -5.53
N ASP A 19 -25.79 -14.25 -6.53
CA ASP A 19 -27.19 -14.63 -6.33
C ASP A 19 -27.27 -15.85 -5.38
N THR A 20 -28.19 -15.81 -4.43
CA THR A 20 -28.20 -16.79 -3.32
C THR A 20 -28.75 -18.16 -3.71
N VAL A 21 -29.46 -18.25 -4.84
CA VAL A 21 -30.06 -19.50 -5.31
C VAL A 21 -29.19 -20.14 -6.39
N THR A 22 -28.72 -19.34 -7.33
CA THR A 22 -27.98 -19.78 -8.52
C THR A 22 -26.47 -19.69 -8.36
N PHE A 23 -25.99 -18.95 -7.34
CA PHE A 23 -24.57 -18.67 -7.09
C PHE A 23 -23.85 -17.98 -8.26
N LYS A 24 -24.59 -17.31 -9.15
CA LYS A 24 -24.03 -16.55 -10.26
C LYS A 24 -23.69 -15.12 -9.83
N GLN A 25 -22.58 -14.59 -10.32
CA GLN A 25 -22.24 -13.18 -10.19
C GLN A 25 -22.92 -12.40 -11.33
N GLU A 26 -24.14 -11.92 -11.12
CA GLU A 26 -24.81 -11.08 -12.12
C GLU A 26 -24.31 -9.62 -12.10
N LEU A 27 -23.77 -9.18 -10.96
CA LEU A 27 -23.16 -7.87 -10.79
C LEU A 27 -21.64 -7.98 -10.99
N GLU A 28 -21.21 -8.20 -12.23
CA GLU A 28 -19.79 -8.41 -12.57
C GLU A 28 -18.90 -7.20 -12.28
N ASP A 29 -19.44 -5.99 -12.41
CA ASP A 29 -18.72 -4.73 -12.15
C ASP A 29 -18.57 -4.41 -10.65
N PHE A 30 -19.23 -5.17 -9.77
CA PHE A 30 -19.20 -4.94 -8.33
C PHE A 30 -18.52 -6.09 -7.59
N GLU A 31 -17.35 -5.77 -7.05
CA GLU A 31 -16.58 -6.66 -6.19
C GLU A 31 -15.85 -5.87 -5.11
N PHE A 32 -15.49 -6.57 -4.04
CA PHE A 32 -14.71 -5.99 -2.95
C PHE A 32 -13.33 -6.64 -2.91
N ASN A 33 -12.30 -5.82 -3.01
CA ASN A 33 -10.92 -6.25 -2.82
C ASN A 33 -10.40 -5.73 -1.49
N PHE A 34 -9.85 -6.61 -0.66
CA PHE A 34 -9.31 -6.27 0.66
C PHE A 34 -7.83 -6.58 0.73
N ILE A 35 -7.08 -5.68 1.40
CA ILE A 35 -5.68 -5.85 1.72
C ILE A 35 -5.55 -5.96 3.24
N GLU A 36 -5.24 -7.16 3.73
CA GLU A 36 -5.03 -7.46 5.16
C GLU A 36 -3.54 -7.36 5.50
N LEU A 37 -3.09 -6.14 5.82
CA LEU A 37 -1.67 -5.83 6.10
C LEU A 37 -0.99 -6.76 7.13
N PRO A 38 -1.65 -7.22 8.22
CA PRO A 38 -1.03 -8.16 9.16
C PRO A 38 -0.65 -9.50 8.53
N LYS A 39 -1.34 -9.92 7.46
CA LYS A 39 -1.06 -11.16 6.73
C LYS A 39 0.06 -11.01 5.71
N PHE A 40 0.37 -9.79 5.28
CA PHE A 40 1.48 -9.52 4.36
C PHE A 40 2.82 -9.62 5.10
N LYS A 41 3.49 -10.78 5.00
CA LYS A 41 4.73 -11.08 5.75
C LYS A 41 6.01 -10.97 4.91
N LYS A 42 5.88 -10.66 3.63
CA LYS A 42 7.03 -10.52 2.72
C LYS A 42 7.95 -9.39 3.17
N LYS A 43 9.25 -9.64 3.10
CA LYS A 43 10.31 -8.64 3.26
C LYS A 43 10.55 -7.92 1.94
N GLU A 44 11.26 -6.79 1.99
CA GLU A 44 11.56 -5.95 0.83
C GLU A 44 12.20 -6.71 -0.34
N ASP A 45 13.07 -7.68 -0.05
CA ASP A 45 13.76 -8.52 -1.03
C ASP A 45 12.87 -9.62 -1.63
N GLU A 46 11.70 -9.89 -1.04
CA GLU A 46 10.72 -10.89 -1.49
C GLU A 46 9.54 -10.25 -2.26
N VAL A 47 9.54 -8.91 -2.38
CA VAL A 47 8.54 -8.13 -3.10
C VAL A 47 8.86 -8.12 -4.59
N GLU A 48 8.01 -8.75 -5.39
CA GLU A 48 8.26 -8.91 -6.83
C GLU A 48 7.26 -8.10 -7.67
N SER A 49 5.97 -8.18 -7.33
CA SER A 49 4.91 -7.56 -8.14
C SER A 49 4.65 -6.09 -7.77
N ILE A 50 4.11 -5.33 -8.72
CA ILE A 50 3.68 -3.94 -8.49
C ILE A 50 2.67 -3.82 -7.33
N ILE A 51 1.75 -4.79 -7.21
CA ILE A 51 0.77 -4.82 -6.13
C ILE A 51 1.48 -4.98 -4.78
N GLU A 52 2.43 -5.90 -4.69
CA GLU A 52 3.21 -6.13 -3.46
C GLU A 52 4.04 -4.91 -3.08
N LYS A 53 4.57 -4.16 -4.06
CA LYS A 53 5.29 -2.90 -3.82
C LYS A 53 4.37 -1.84 -3.20
N TRP A 54 3.14 -1.70 -3.72
CA TRP A 54 2.12 -0.82 -3.12
C TRP A 54 1.68 -1.28 -1.74
N VAL A 55 1.47 -2.59 -1.52
CA VAL A 55 1.12 -3.15 -0.21
C VAL A 55 2.26 -2.92 0.80
N TYR A 56 3.51 -3.12 0.39
CA TYR A 56 4.69 -2.85 1.20
C TYR A 56 4.78 -1.36 1.57
N PHE A 57 4.51 -0.45 0.62
CA PHE A 57 4.41 0.98 0.89
C PHE A 57 3.34 1.29 1.94
N ILE A 58 2.10 0.86 1.73
CA ILE A 58 1.00 1.13 2.67
C ILE A 58 1.30 0.57 4.06
N LYS A 59 1.91 -0.62 4.14
CA LYS A 59 2.30 -1.23 5.42
C LYS A 59 3.36 -0.43 6.18
N ASN A 60 4.34 0.12 5.46
CA ASN A 60 5.48 0.84 6.03
C ASN A 60 5.33 2.37 6.02
N ALA A 61 4.19 2.89 5.56
CA ALA A 61 3.92 4.32 5.41
C ALA A 61 3.97 5.12 6.74
N ASN A 62 3.97 4.46 7.90
CA ASN A 62 4.17 5.14 9.19
C ASN A 62 5.65 5.31 9.59
N SER A 63 6.56 4.66 8.88
CA SER A 63 8.00 4.58 9.19
C SER A 63 8.86 5.02 8.00
N LEU A 64 8.40 6.06 7.28
CA LEU A 64 8.92 6.51 5.98
C LEU A 64 10.33 7.11 5.98
N GLU A 65 11.11 6.96 7.06
CA GLU A 65 12.46 7.54 7.20
C GLU A 65 13.40 7.24 6.01
N MET A 66 13.15 6.17 5.24
CA MET A 66 13.90 5.84 4.04
C MET A 66 13.01 5.21 2.96
N VAL A 67 13.15 5.68 1.71
CA VAL A 67 12.52 5.06 0.53
C VAL A 67 13.15 3.68 0.30
N PRO A 68 12.39 2.58 0.32
CA PRO A 68 12.94 1.23 0.11
C PRO A 68 13.33 1.03 -1.35
N LYS A 69 14.30 0.13 -1.59
CA LYS A 69 14.78 -0.27 -2.93
C LYS A 69 13.68 -0.91 -3.76
N CYS A 70 12.68 -1.53 -3.13
CA CYS A 70 11.52 -2.09 -3.84
C CYS A 70 10.64 -1.01 -4.50
N ALA A 71 10.77 0.27 -4.11
CA ALA A 71 10.14 1.41 -4.78
C ALA A 71 10.95 1.82 -6.01
N ASP A 72 11.04 0.93 -7.00
CA ASP A 72 11.76 1.15 -8.26
C ASP A 72 10.90 1.88 -9.32
N PHE A 73 9.59 1.96 -9.12
CA PHE A 73 8.65 2.72 -9.95
C PHE A 73 8.57 4.20 -9.54
N VAL A 74 8.43 5.08 -10.55
CA VAL A 74 8.41 6.54 -10.34
C VAL A 74 7.22 6.96 -9.46
N GLU A 75 6.05 6.37 -9.69
CA GLU A 75 4.81 6.69 -8.98
C GLU A 75 4.88 6.28 -7.51
N ILE A 76 5.54 5.15 -7.22
CA ILE A 76 5.74 4.70 -5.84
C ILE A 76 6.75 5.61 -5.15
N LYS A 77 7.84 6.00 -5.82
CA LYS A 77 8.82 6.96 -5.26
C LYS A 77 8.18 8.30 -4.93
N GLU A 78 7.39 8.85 -5.84
CA GLU A 78 6.63 10.09 -5.60
C GLU A 78 5.70 9.95 -4.39
N ALA A 79 5.02 8.82 -4.24
CA ALA A 79 4.18 8.56 -3.08
C ALA A 79 4.99 8.52 -1.76
N TYR A 80 6.21 7.97 -1.76
CA TYR A 80 7.11 8.03 -0.61
C TYR A 80 7.60 9.45 -0.31
N GLU A 81 7.92 10.25 -1.33
CA GLU A 81 8.35 11.65 -1.17
C GLU A 81 7.23 12.49 -0.55
N ILE A 82 6.01 12.42 -1.11
CA ILE A 82 4.83 13.14 -0.60
C ILE A 82 4.51 12.71 0.84
N ALA A 83 4.57 11.41 1.12
CA ALA A 83 4.27 10.92 2.46
C ALA A 83 5.36 11.36 3.47
N ASN A 84 6.63 11.45 3.05
CA ASN A 84 7.70 12.01 3.86
C ASN A 84 7.51 13.50 4.15
N GLU A 85 7.11 14.32 3.17
CA GLU A 85 6.80 15.73 3.39
C GLU A 85 5.78 15.95 4.52
N SER A 86 4.80 15.04 4.67
CA SER A 86 3.80 15.10 5.73
C SER A 86 4.34 14.80 7.14
N THR A 87 5.52 14.17 7.23
CA THR A 87 6.18 13.80 8.49
C THR A 87 7.24 14.79 8.94
N TRP A 88 7.59 15.77 8.10
CA TRP A 88 8.69 16.69 8.38
C TRP A 88 8.42 17.62 9.55
N ASN A 89 9.44 17.83 10.36
CA ASN A 89 9.46 18.93 11.30
C ASN A 89 9.75 20.25 10.58
N LYS A 90 9.55 21.38 11.28
CA LYS A 90 9.71 22.72 10.70
C LYS A 90 11.09 22.97 10.08
N GLU A 91 12.15 22.44 10.66
CA GLU A 91 13.53 22.63 10.17
C GLU A 91 13.81 21.81 8.90
N GLU A 92 13.23 20.62 8.80
CA GLU A 92 13.29 19.76 7.60
C GLU A 92 12.53 20.39 6.43
N PHE A 93 11.36 20.97 6.70
CA PHE A 93 10.58 21.70 5.71
C PHE A 93 11.30 22.95 5.19
N GLU A 94 11.86 23.77 6.09
CA GLU A 94 12.64 24.95 5.73
C GLU A 94 13.89 24.60 4.89
N ARG A 95 14.52 23.45 5.17
CA ARG A 95 15.64 22.95 4.37
C ARG A 95 15.19 22.58 2.96
N TYR A 96 14.08 21.87 2.82
CA TYR A 96 13.55 21.50 1.50
C TYR A 96 13.21 22.71 0.63
N GLU A 97 12.51 23.71 1.19
CA GLU A 97 12.21 24.97 0.47
C GLU A 97 13.51 25.66 -0.01
N TYR A 98 14.56 25.65 0.81
CA TYR A 98 15.86 26.20 0.44
C TYR A 98 16.51 25.48 -0.75
N TRP A 99 16.38 24.15 -0.86
CA TRP A 99 16.89 23.38 -2.00
C TRP A 99 16.08 23.60 -3.28
N GLN A 100 14.76 23.82 -3.17
CA GLN A 100 13.86 24.06 -4.31
C GLN A 100 14.02 25.46 -4.94
N ILE A 101 14.55 26.43 -4.20
CA ILE A 101 14.77 27.82 -4.67
C ILE A 101 16.11 27.96 -5.41
N ARG A 102 16.91 26.90 -5.55
CA ARG A 102 18.26 26.93 -6.12
C ARG A 102 18.37 26.37 -7.54
#